data_AF-A0A3Q9AD91-F1
#
_entry.id   AF-A0A3Q9AD91-F1
#
_cell.length_a   1.000
_cell.length_b   1.000
_cell.length_c   1.000
_cell.angle_alpha   90.00
_cell.angle_beta   90.00
_cell.angle_gamma   90.00
#
_symmetry.space_group_name_H-M   'P 1'
#
loop_
_entity.id
_entity.type
_entity.pdbx_description
1 polymer ?
#
loop_
_entity_poly.entity_id
_entity_poly.type
_entity_poly.pdbx_seq_one_letter_code
_entity_poly.pdbx_strand_id
1 'polypeptide(L)' 'MAGTPVSFKVSDVARAIKGARKGNMEPGRVEIDPVTGRIVVIAAEKTSEPENAVDKWMKNHARSS' A
#
# COMPACT_ATOMS: atom_id res chain seq x y z
N MET A 1 -2.90 28.17 17.30
CA MET A 1 -2.02 27.27 16.52
C MET A 1 -2.32 27.52 15.04
N ALA A 2 -1.63 28.46 14.40
CA ALA A 2 -1.76 28.66 12.96
C ALA A 2 -0.92 27.57 12.28
N GLY A 3 -1.59 26.63 11.60
CA GLY A 3 -0.90 25.54 10.90
C GLY A 3 -0.08 26.08 9.74
N THR A 4 1.17 25.64 9.63
CA THR A 4 2.05 25.92 8.49
C THR A 4 1.30 25.61 7.18
N PRO A 5 1.33 26.49 6.16
CA PRO A 5 0.63 26.24 4.90
C PRO A 5 1.12 24.91 4.31
N VAL A 6 0.18 24.01 4.06
CA VAL A 6 0.47 22.70 3.51
C VAL A 6 0.91 22.88 2.05
N SER A 7 2.07 22.34 1.68
CA SER A 7 2.70 22.58 0.36
C SER A 7 2.08 21.77 -0.79
N PHE A 8 1.17 20.83 -0.50
CA PHE A 8 0.54 19.96 -1.49
C PHE A 8 -0.97 20.22 -1.61
N LYS A 9 -1.54 19.92 -2.78
CA LYS A 9 -3.00 19.89 -2.99
C LYS A 9 -3.51 18.46 -2.99
N VAL A 10 -4.79 18.29 -2.64
CA VAL A 10 -5.48 16.99 -2.74
C VAL A 10 -5.40 16.42 -4.17
N SER A 11 -5.41 17.29 -5.18
CA SER A 11 -5.25 16.90 -6.59
C SER A 11 -3.90 16.21 -6.88
N ASP A 12 -2.84 16.58 -6.17
CA ASP A 12 -1.50 16.02 -6.38
C ASP A 12 -1.42 14.61 -5.82
N VAL A 13 -2.02 14.37 -4.65
CA VAL A 13 -2.17 13.02 -4.06
C VAL A 13 -2.99 12.13 -4.99
N ALA A 14 -4.13 12.62 -5.48
CA ALA A 14 -4.97 11.87 -6.41
C ALA A 14 -4.23 11.54 -7.72
N ARG A 15 -3.40 12.46 -8.23
CA ARG A 15 -2.56 12.24 -9.42
C ARG A 15 -1.49 11.18 -9.17
N ALA A 16 -0.82 11.22 -8.02
CA ALA A 16 0.20 10.24 -7.64
C ALA A 16 -0.38 8.82 -7.56
N ILE A 17 -1.52 8.66 -6.87
CA ILE A 17 -2.23 7.36 -6.75
C ILE A 17 -2.66 6.85 -8.12
N LYS A 18 -3.24 7.70 -8.97
CA LYS A 18 -3.62 7.32 -10.33
C LYS A 18 -2.41 6.91 -11.17
N GLY A 19 -1.28 7.61 -11.02
CA GLY A 19 -0.01 7.26 -11.69
C GLY A 19 0.49 5.88 -11.27
N ALA A 20 0.51 5.60 -9.96
CA ALA A 20 0.88 4.28 -9.43
C ALA A 20 0.02 3.16 -10.01
N ARG A 21 -1.31 3.32 -10.00
CA ARG A 21 -2.24 2.33 -10.56
C ARG A 21 -2.04 2.10 -12.06
N LYS A 22 -1.78 3.17 -12.83
CA LYS A 22 -1.44 3.05 -14.27
C LYS A 22 -0.13 2.30 -14.52
N GLY A 23 0.76 2.28 -13.53
CA GLY A 23 1.99 1.49 -13.53
C GLY A 23 1.83 0.06 -12.99
N ASN A 24 0.61 -0.48 -12.89
CA ASN A 24 0.32 -1.79 -12.29
C ASN A 24 0.79 -1.95 -10.83
N MET A 25 0.93 -0.85 -10.10
CA MET A 25 1.21 -0.86 -8.67
C MET A 25 -0.11 -0.75 -7.90
N GLU A 26 -0.36 -1.70 -6.99
CA GLU A 26 -1.45 -1.58 -6.02
C GLU A 26 -0.99 -0.70 -4.85
N PRO A 27 -1.56 0.49 -4.61
CA PRO A 27 -1.16 1.36 -3.51
C PRO A 27 -1.68 0.85 -2.16
N GLY A 28 -0.81 0.74 -1.16
CA GLY A 28 -1.18 0.35 0.20
C GLY A 28 -1.18 1.52 1.18
N ARG A 29 -0.19 2.41 1.06
CA ARG A 29 -0.02 3.56 1.95
C ARG A 29 0.53 4.75 1.18
N VAL A 30 0.13 5.95 1.58
CA VAL A 30 0.66 7.20 1.05
C VAL A 30 1.23 8.01 2.19
N GLU A 31 2.48 8.45 2.03
CA GLU A 31 3.15 9.36 2.96
C GLU A 31 3.39 10.69 2.27
N ILE A 32 3.32 11.77 3.05
CA ILE A 32 3.55 13.12 2.57
C ILE A 32 4.53 13.79 3.51
N ASP A 33 5.64 14.28 2.96
CA ASP A 33 6.57 15.13 3.69
C ASP A 33 5.95 16.53 3.82
N PRO A 34 5.63 17.01 5.04
CA PRO A 34 4.99 18.30 5.24
C PRO A 34 5.93 19.49 4.97
N VAL A 35 7.25 19.28 4.95
CA VAL A 35 8.24 20.33 4.69
C VAL A 35 8.45 20.50 3.19
N THR A 36 8.65 19.41 2.46
CA THR A 36 8.99 19.46 1.02
C THR A 36 7.78 19.29 0.10
N GLY A 37 6.67 18.77 0.61
CA GLY A 37 5.50 18.39 -0.21
C GLY A 37 5.70 17.12 -1.02
N ARG A 38 6.78 16.38 -0.79
CA ARG A 38 7.06 15.11 -1.47
C ARG A 38 6.00 14.08 -1.10
N ILE A 39 5.37 13.49 -2.12
CA ILE A 39 4.38 12.41 -1.97
C ILE A 39 5.07 11.08 -2.29
N VAL A 40 5.04 10.15 -1.34
CA VAL A 40 5.57 8.79 -1.50
C VAL A 40 4.39 7.82 -1.48
N VAL A 41 4.22 7.05 -2.55
CA VAL A 41 3.24 5.96 -2.62
C VAL A 41 3.97 4.66 -2.34
N ILE A 42 3.48 3.88 -1.39
CA ILE A 42 4.03 2.59 -0.97
C ILE A 42 3.08 1.51 -1.46
N ALA A 43 3.62 0.44 -2.03
CA ALA A 43 2.82 -0.67 -2.55
C ALA A 43 2.10 -1.38 -1.40
N ALA A 44 0.92 -1.93 -1.66
CA ALA A 44 0.26 -2.82 -0.74
C ALA A 44 1.13 -4.05 -0.54
N GLU A 45 1.52 -4.32 0.70
CA GLU A 45 2.08 -5.62 1.05
C GLU A 45 0.96 -6.65 0.93
N LYS A 46 1.20 -7.73 0.18
CA LYS A 46 0.36 -8.92 0.29
C LYS A 46 0.69 -9.54 1.63
N THR A 47 -0.04 -9.16 2.68
CA THR A 47 -0.08 -9.93 3.90
C THR A 47 -0.70 -11.27 3.54
N SER A 48 0.13 -12.30 3.34
CA SER A 48 -0.36 -13.67 3.35
C SER A 48 -0.99 -13.88 4.72
N GLU A 49 -2.20 -14.42 4.77
CA GLU A 49 -2.77 -14.88 6.02
C GLU A 49 -1.72 -15.78 6.70
N PRO A 50 -1.47 -15.61 8.01
CA PRO A 50 -0.53 -16.47 8.72
C PRO A 50 -1.05 -17.90 8.65
N GLU A 51 -0.32 -18.75 7.93
CA GLU A 51 -0.68 -20.16 7.77
C GLU A 51 -0.73 -20.83 9.15
N ASN A 52 -1.92 -21.28 9.52
CA ASN A 52 -2.12 -22.01 10.77
C ASN A 52 -1.57 -23.45 10.63
N ALA A 53 -1.50 -24.17 11.75
CA ALA A 53 -0.96 -25.53 11.76
C ALA A 53 -1.74 -26.50 10.84
N VAL A 54 -3.05 -26.27 10.68
CA VAL A 54 -3.93 -27.08 9.83
C VAL A 54 -3.67 -26.79 8.35
N ASP A 55 -3.48 -25.52 7.96
CA ASP A 55 -3.14 -25.13 6.58
C ASP A 55 -1.83 -25.77 6.12
N LYS A 56 -0.82 -25.75 7.00
CA LYS A 56 0.48 -26.39 6.75
C LYS A 56 0.35 -27.91 6.61
N TRP A 57 -0.48 -28.53 7.45
CA TRP A 57 -0.74 -29.97 7.36
C TRP A 57 -1.46 -30.33 6.05
N MET A 58 -2.50 -29.58 5.68
CA MET A 58 -3.26 -29.80 4.44
C MET A 58 -2.38 -29.67 3.20
N LYS A 59 -1.48 -28.69 3.12
CA LYS A 59 -0.54 -28.58 1.99
C LYS A 59 0.34 -29.82 1.80
N ASN A 60 0.76 -30.44 2.90
CA ASN A 60 1.66 -31.59 2.88
C ASN A 60 0.94 -32.94 2.76
N HIS A 61 -0.37 -32.99 3.06
CA HIS A 61 -1.12 -34.25 3.18
C HIS A 61 -2.39 -34.31 2.34
N ALA A 62 -2.82 -33.21 1.71
CA ALA A 62 -3.92 -33.22 0.75
C ALA A 62 -3.47 -33.90 -0.55
N ARG A 63 -3.55 -35.23 -0.58
CA ARG A 63 -3.59 -35.97 -1.84
C ARG A 63 -4.94 -35.70 -2.49
N SER A 64 -4.93 -35.12 -3.70
CA SER A 64 -6.12 -35.14 -4.56
C SER A 64 -6.23 -36.55 -5.14
N SER A 65 -7.35 -37.22 -4.81
CA SER A 65 -7.80 -38.56 -5.23
C SER A 65 -6.82 -39.72 -5.03
#